data_AF-A0A8T0XH08-F1
#
_entry.id   AF-A0A8T0XH08-F1
#
_cell.length_a   1.000
_cell.length_b   1.000
_cell.length_c   1.000
_cell.angle_alpha   90.00
_cell.angle_beta   90.00
_cell.angle_gamma   90.00
#
_symmetry.space_group_name_H-M   'P 1'
#
loop_
_entity.id
_entity.type
_entity.pdbx_description
1 polymer ?
#
loop_
_entity_poly.entity_id
_entity_poly.type
_entity_poly.pdbx_seq_one_letter_code
_entity_poly.pdbx_strand_id
1 'polypeptide(L)'
;MNRRRLPPVRRLHLKLTRQLPLLPRTGGRLAVADREQPQEEPARKLVLPKLPKPGAIPVLKRSEMAAASSGCSSGGSASPIPSTAGVTESDGPAPELLDDPLIDDAEVKKMKEYFSHLFKYSNQLVARSKEKSKQLKSTATISVEEHARVVKELNEKNAAEIRKLQETKNKALKEQRDAHDKLEKKLKDSDHQMVDSMKRIKSLSAEL
;
A
#
# COMPACT_ATOMS: atom_id res chain seq x y z
N MET A 1 30.23 26.66 -49.11
CA MET A 1 29.64 27.03 -47.79
C MET A 1 28.13 26.76 -47.83
N ASN A 2 27.67 25.63 -47.31
CA ASN A 2 26.26 25.20 -47.42
C ASN A 2 25.52 25.45 -46.09
N ARG A 3 24.57 26.41 -46.09
CA ARG A 3 23.68 26.68 -44.96
C ARG A 3 22.49 25.72 -45.00
N ARG A 4 22.49 24.73 -44.11
CA ARG A 4 21.34 23.85 -43.88
C ARG A 4 20.25 24.63 -43.13
N ARG A 5 19.09 24.82 -43.75
CA ARG A 5 17.88 25.36 -43.10
C ARG A 5 17.20 24.23 -42.32
N LEU A 6 16.98 24.44 -41.03
CA LEU A 6 16.17 23.56 -40.17
C LEU A 6 14.68 23.75 -40.47
N PRO A 7 13.85 22.69 -40.40
CA PRO A 7 12.40 22.81 -40.61
C PRO A 7 11.70 23.34 -39.35
N PRO A 8 10.48 23.90 -39.48
CA PRO A 8 9.75 24.50 -38.37
C PRO A 8 9.14 23.43 -37.46
N VAL A 9 9.37 23.59 -36.16
CA VAL A 9 8.78 22.77 -35.09
C VAL A 9 7.28 23.06 -35.02
N ARG A 10 6.45 22.10 -35.43
CA ARG A 10 4.99 22.16 -35.27
C ARG A 10 4.65 21.97 -33.79
N ARG A 11 4.26 23.04 -33.11
CA ARG A 11 3.64 22.98 -31.78
C ARG A 11 2.24 22.38 -31.90
N LEU A 12 2.06 21.15 -31.41
CA LEU A 12 0.74 20.57 -31.20
C LEU A 12 0.11 21.20 -29.95
N HIS A 13 -0.88 22.06 -30.14
CA HIS A 13 -1.77 22.49 -29.07
C HIS A 13 -2.78 21.37 -28.81
N LEU A 14 -2.61 20.60 -27.74
CA LEU A 14 -3.68 19.75 -27.21
C LEU A 14 -4.73 20.65 -26.54
N LYS A 15 -5.87 20.84 -27.20
CA LYS A 15 -7.09 21.36 -26.55
C LYS A 15 -7.65 20.27 -25.64
N LEU A 16 -7.40 20.40 -24.34
CA LEU A 16 -8.00 19.55 -23.31
C LEU A 16 -9.40 20.08 -22.97
N THR A 17 -10.44 19.69 -23.73
CA THR A 17 -11.83 19.95 -23.34
C THR A 17 -12.24 18.95 -22.27
N ARG A 18 -12.08 19.31 -21.00
CA ARG A 18 -12.70 18.58 -19.89
C ARG A 18 -14.19 18.96 -19.83
N GLN A 19 -15.05 18.11 -20.39
CA GLN A 19 -16.45 18.08 -20.00
C GLN A 19 -16.52 17.58 -18.56
N LEU A 20 -16.97 18.44 -17.65
CA LEU A 20 -17.33 18.06 -16.28
C LEU A 20 -18.76 17.52 -16.29
N PRO A 21 -19.06 16.37 -15.66
CA PRO A 21 -20.43 15.96 -15.44
C PRO A 21 -21.12 16.90 -14.44
N LEU A 22 -22.25 17.45 -14.86
CA LEU A 22 -23.13 18.27 -14.02
C LEU A 22 -23.74 17.37 -12.93
N LEU A 23 -23.42 17.65 -11.67
CA LEU A 23 -24.12 17.06 -10.53
C LEU A 23 -25.53 17.68 -10.40
N PRO A 24 -26.57 16.89 -10.09
CA PRO A 24 -27.90 17.43 -9.89
C PRO A 24 -27.94 18.30 -8.63
N ARG A 25 -28.43 19.54 -8.80
CA ARG A 25 -28.81 20.44 -7.71
C ARG A 25 -30.03 19.85 -7.00
N THR A 26 -29.83 19.25 -5.84
CA THR A 26 -30.92 18.98 -4.90
C THR A 26 -31.26 20.27 -4.17
N GLY A 27 -32.44 20.83 -4.52
CA GLY A 27 -33.05 21.93 -3.82
C GLY A 27 -33.50 21.50 -2.43
N GLY A 28 -32.80 22.01 -1.41
CA GLY A 28 -33.24 21.98 -0.02
C GLY A 28 -33.82 23.33 0.35
N ARG A 29 -35.16 23.38 0.42
CA ARG A 29 -35.98 24.54 0.75
C ARG A 29 -35.76 24.95 2.21
N LEU A 30 -35.74 26.26 2.42
CA LEU A 30 -35.76 26.95 3.71
C LEU A 30 -36.81 26.35 4.66
N ALA A 31 -36.39 26.05 5.88
CA ALA A 31 -37.25 26.06 7.06
C ALA A 31 -36.51 26.85 8.15
N VAL A 32 -37.01 28.05 8.40
CA VAL A 32 -36.71 28.87 9.58
C VAL A 32 -37.44 28.20 10.74
N ALA A 33 -36.70 27.77 11.76
CA ALA A 33 -37.26 27.35 13.03
C ALA A 33 -36.62 28.17 14.14
N ASP A 34 -37.50 28.80 14.92
CA ASP A 34 -37.26 29.59 16.11
C ASP A 34 -36.42 28.85 17.17
N ARG A 35 -35.42 29.57 17.68
CA ARG A 35 -35.23 29.89 19.11
C ARG A 35 -35.69 28.83 20.13
N GLU A 36 -34.76 28.07 20.71
CA GLU A 36 -34.73 27.69 22.14
C GLU A 36 -33.30 27.35 22.61
N GLN A 37 -33.11 27.41 23.93
CA GLN A 37 -31.90 27.61 24.73
C GLN A 37 -30.83 26.49 24.68
N PRO A 38 -29.56 26.80 25.01
CA PRO A 38 -28.56 25.77 25.32
C PRO A 38 -28.77 25.23 26.75
N GLN A 39 -29.22 23.99 26.85
CA GLN A 39 -29.22 23.22 28.10
C GLN A 39 -27.80 22.69 28.36
N GLU A 40 -27.24 22.98 29.54
CA GLU A 40 -25.98 22.43 30.03
C GLU A 40 -26.01 20.91 30.07
N GLU A 41 -25.11 20.25 29.33
CA GLU A 41 -24.80 18.83 29.52
C GLU A 41 -23.92 18.67 30.77
N PRO A 42 -24.29 17.81 31.75
CA PRO A 42 -23.43 17.53 32.89
C PRO A 42 -22.24 16.66 32.47
N ALA A 43 -21.06 17.10 32.90
CA ALA A 43 -19.76 16.47 32.71
C ALA A 43 -19.80 14.95 32.92
N ARG A 44 -19.70 14.20 31.82
CA ARG A 44 -19.37 12.77 31.86
C ARG A 44 -17.94 12.64 32.38
N LYS A 45 -17.79 12.17 33.62
CA LYS A 45 -16.51 11.72 34.19
C LYS A 45 -15.92 10.65 33.28
N LEU A 46 -14.94 11.03 32.47
CA LEU A 46 -14.03 10.09 31.81
C LEU A 46 -13.24 9.40 32.92
N VAL A 47 -13.64 8.17 33.25
CA VAL A 47 -12.84 7.26 34.07
C VAL A 47 -11.63 6.88 33.23
N LEU A 48 -10.51 7.56 33.49
CA LEU A 48 -9.21 7.24 32.92
C LEU A 48 -8.83 5.81 33.34
N PRO A 49 -8.53 4.87 32.43
CA PRO A 49 -7.92 3.62 32.83
C PRO A 49 -6.53 3.93 33.43
N LYS A 50 -6.33 3.44 34.66
CA LYS A 50 -5.08 3.60 35.41
C LYS A 50 -3.92 3.04 34.59
N LEU A 51 -2.97 3.90 34.21
CA LEU A 51 -1.71 3.48 33.61
C LEU A 51 -0.98 2.52 34.57
N PRO A 52 -0.45 1.39 34.09
CA PRO A 52 0.38 0.52 34.92
C PRO A 52 1.65 1.27 35.33
N LYS A 53 1.99 1.19 36.62
CA LYS A 53 3.20 1.81 37.19
C LYS A 53 4.45 1.24 36.49
N PRO A 54 5.48 2.07 36.23
CA PRO A 54 6.74 1.58 35.69
C PRO A 54 7.42 0.72 36.77
N GLY A 55 7.56 -0.58 36.52
CA GLY A 55 8.26 -1.50 37.43
C GLY A 55 7.72 -2.93 37.50
N ALA A 56 6.60 -3.26 36.87
CA ALA A 56 6.11 -4.63 36.81
C ALA A 56 6.52 -5.30 35.48
N ILE A 57 7.57 -6.11 35.51
CA ILE A 57 7.92 -7.04 34.44
C ILE A 57 6.97 -8.24 34.56
N PRO A 58 6.05 -8.49 33.60
CA PRO A 58 5.38 -9.78 33.57
C PRO A 58 6.38 -10.81 33.02
N VAL A 59 6.81 -11.71 33.89
CA VAL A 59 7.45 -12.97 33.51
C VAL A 59 6.45 -13.75 32.66
N LEU A 60 6.58 -13.66 31.34
CA LEU A 60 5.85 -14.49 30.40
C LEU A 60 6.38 -15.91 30.54
N LYS A 61 5.58 -16.75 31.22
CA LYS A 61 5.76 -18.19 31.28
C LYS A 61 5.89 -18.74 29.86
N ARG A 62 6.98 -19.46 29.62
CA ARG A 62 7.08 -20.45 28.54
C ARG A 62 5.91 -21.43 28.69
N SER A 63 5.01 -21.42 27.73
CA SER A 63 4.16 -22.57 27.45
C SER A 63 4.37 -22.93 25.99
N GLU A 64 4.89 -24.13 25.82
CA GLU A 64 5.03 -24.88 24.59
C GLU A 64 3.73 -24.83 23.79
N MET A 65 3.82 -24.51 22.49
CA MET A 65 2.82 -24.99 21.54
C MET A 65 3.54 -25.58 20.34
N ALA A 66 3.15 -26.83 20.11
CA ALA A 66 3.70 -27.81 19.24
C ALA A 66 3.54 -27.44 17.75
N ALA A 67 4.38 -28.11 16.97
CA ALA A 67 4.37 -28.15 15.52
C ALA A 67 2.98 -28.42 14.93
N ALA A 68 2.60 -27.65 13.93
CA ALA A 68 1.65 -28.04 12.91
C ALA A 68 2.30 -27.84 11.54
N SER A 69 2.96 -28.90 11.09
CA SER A 69 3.34 -29.14 9.71
C SER A 69 2.06 -29.35 8.88
N SER A 70 1.70 -28.37 8.07
CA SER A 70 0.72 -28.51 6.98
C SER A 70 1.49 -28.32 5.67
N GLY A 71 1.46 -29.17 4.67
CA GLY A 71 0.66 -30.35 4.38
C GLY A 71 0.97 -30.60 2.91
N CYS A 72 1.49 -31.79 2.62
CA CYS A 72 1.95 -32.20 1.30
C CYS A 72 0.76 -32.31 0.32
N SER A 73 0.99 -32.01 -0.97
CA SER A 73 0.15 -32.53 -2.05
C SER A 73 1.01 -32.78 -3.29
N SER A 74 1.84 -33.81 -3.18
CA SER A 74 2.41 -34.53 -4.31
C SER A 74 1.34 -35.48 -4.86
N GLY A 75 0.67 -35.05 -5.93
CA GLY A 75 -0.20 -35.91 -6.74
C GLY A 75 0.63 -36.91 -7.53
N GLY A 76 1.02 -38.02 -6.89
CA GLY A 76 1.56 -39.20 -7.55
C GLY A 76 0.43 -40.19 -7.78
N SER A 77 -0.07 -40.28 -9.01
CA SER A 77 -1.03 -41.31 -9.42
C SER A 77 -0.30 -42.66 -9.55
N ALA A 78 -0.15 -43.38 -8.45
CA ALA A 78 0.18 -44.80 -8.48
C ALA A 78 -1.12 -45.57 -8.74
N SER A 79 -1.29 -46.03 -9.98
CA SER A 79 -2.36 -46.95 -10.34
C SER A 79 -2.18 -48.28 -9.61
N PRO A 80 -3.25 -48.87 -9.05
CA PRO A 80 -3.19 -50.18 -8.42
C PRO A 80 -3.01 -51.28 -9.47
N ILE A 81 -2.08 -52.19 -9.19
CA ILE A 81 -1.89 -53.45 -9.91
C ILE A 81 -2.94 -54.43 -9.35
N PRO A 82 -3.92 -54.92 -10.14
CA PRO A 82 -4.73 -56.04 -9.72
C PRO A 82 -3.92 -57.34 -9.87
N SER A 83 -3.50 -57.91 -8.75
CA SER A 83 -3.20 -59.34 -8.66
C SER A 83 -4.52 -60.10 -8.52
N THR A 84 -4.93 -60.80 -9.57
CA THR A 84 -5.95 -61.85 -9.47
C THR A 84 -5.46 -63.09 -10.20
N ALA A 85 -5.25 -64.12 -9.40
CA ALA A 85 -5.00 -65.50 -9.80
C ALA A 85 -6.12 -66.01 -10.73
N GLY A 86 -5.73 -66.77 -11.74
CA GLY A 86 -6.63 -67.44 -12.68
C GLY A 86 -5.88 -68.51 -13.45
N VAL A 87 -5.87 -69.71 -12.89
CA VAL A 87 -5.50 -70.98 -13.52
C VAL A 87 -6.46 -71.26 -14.67
N THR A 88 -5.93 -71.46 -15.87
CA THR A 88 -6.47 -72.36 -16.90
C THR A 88 -5.29 -72.92 -17.69
N GLU A 89 -4.98 -74.20 -17.48
CA GLU A 89 -4.16 -74.99 -18.40
C GLU A 89 -4.93 -75.08 -19.72
N SER A 90 -4.41 -74.40 -20.75
CA SER A 90 -4.81 -74.64 -22.13
C SER A 90 -3.64 -75.33 -22.82
N ASP A 91 -3.81 -76.62 -23.12
CA ASP A 91 -3.03 -77.39 -24.09
C ASP A 91 -3.22 -76.80 -25.51
N GLY A 92 -2.68 -75.60 -25.71
CA GLY A 92 -2.61 -74.93 -27.01
C GLY A 92 -1.27 -75.27 -27.68
N PRO A 93 -1.24 -75.46 -29.02
CA PRO A 93 0.00 -75.72 -29.74
C PRO A 93 0.99 -74.59 -29.45
N ALA A 94 2.25 -74.98 -29.18
CA ALA A 94 3.34 -74.06 -28.89
C ALA A 94 3.25 -72.83 -29.81
N PRO A 95 3.14 -71.60 -29.29
CA PRO A 95 3.26 -70.43 -30.13
C PRO A 95 4.63 -70.56 -30.79
N GLU A 96 4.61 -70.69 -32.12
CA GLU A 96 5.79 -70.55 -32.92
C GLU A 96 6.51 -69.31 -32.39
N LEU A 97 7.75 -69.52 -31.96
CA LEU A 97 8.69 -68.47 -31.64
C LEU A 97 8.78 -67.63 -32.91
N LEU A 98 7.85 -66.68 -33.07
CA LEU A 98 8.02 -65.52 -33.92
C LEU A 98 9.29 -64.93 -33.37
N ASP A 99 10.40 -65.19 -34.08
CA ASP A 99 11.71 -64.65 -33.82
C ASP A 99 11.51 -63.17 -33.50
N ASP A 100 11.51 -62.87 -32.20
CA ASP A 100 11.25 -61.56 -31.66
C ASP A 100 12.23 -60.66 -32.40
N PRO A 101 11.77 -59.67 -33.19
CA PRO A 101 12.64 -58.95 -34.10
C PRO A 101 13.72 -58.32 -33.24
N LEU A 102 14.89 -58.97 -33.26
CA LEU A 102 16.10 -58.57 -32.56
C LEU A 102 16.22 -57.10 -32.84
N ILE A 103 15.96 -56.28 -31.81
CA ILE A 103 16.06 -54.83 -31.89
C ILE A 103 17.35 -54.56 -32.64
N ASP A 104 17.24 -53.99 -33.84
CA ASP A 104 18.40 -53.92 -34.70
C ASP A 104 19.47 -53.08 -33.98
N ASP A 105 20.76 -53.39 -34.20
CA ASP A 105 21.85 -52.66 -33.54
C ASP A 105 21.76 -51.14 -33.79
N ALA A 106 21.07 -50.74 -34.87
CA ALA A 106 20.80 -49.34 -35.21
C ALA A 106 19.77 -48.69 -34.25
N GLU A 107 18.73 -49.39 -33.84
CA GLU A 107 17.70 -48.95 -32.91
C GLU A 107 18.23 -48.92 -31.49
N VAL A 108 19.01 -49.93 -31.07
CA VAL A 108 19.73 -49.89 -29.79
C VAL A 108 20.65 -48.68 -29.70
N LYS A 109 21.35 -48.34 -30.81
CA LYS A 109 22.21 -47.15 -30.88
C LYS A 109 21.40 -45.85 -30.77
N LYS A 110 20.26 -45.73 -31.47
CA LYS A 110 19.35 -44.58 -31.35
C LYS A 110 18.81 -44.42 -29.93
N MET A 111 18.43 -45.51 -29.27
CA MET A 111 17.97 -45.47 -27.87
C MET A 111 19.07 -44.98 -26.94
N LYS A 112 20.29 -45.50 -27.06
CA LYS A 112 21.44 -45.04 -26.26
C LYS A 112 21.72 -43.55 -26.45
N GLU A 113 21.67 -43.07 -27.69
CA GLU A 113 21.87 -41.66 -28.01
C GLU A 113 20.75 -40.77 -27.45
N TYR A 114 19.50 -41.21 -27.54
CA TYR A 114 18.36 -40.54 -26.93
C TYR A 114 18.47 -40.43 -25.40
N PHE A 115 18.79 -41.53 -24.71
CA PHE A 115 19.00 -41.52 -23.26
C PHE A 115 20.20 -40.64 -22.86
N SER A 116 21.27 -40.64 -23.65
CA SER A 116 22.41 -39.74 -23.46
C SER A 116 21.98 -38.27 -23.54
N HIS A 117 21.14 -37.91 -24.52
CA HIS A 117 20.61 -36.56 -24.63
C HIS A 117 19.68 -36.17 -23.48
N LEU A 118 18.76 -37.05 -23.08
CA LEU A 118 17.90 -36.82 -21.92
C LEU A 118 18.72 -36.57 -20.64
N PHE A 119 19.77 -37.37 -20.43
CA PHE A 119 20.64 -37.21 -19.26
C PHE A 119 21.39 -35.87 -19.27
N LYS A 120 21.94 -35.47 -20.43
CA LYS A 120 22.60 -34.17 -20.60
C LYS A 120 21.64 -33.01 -20.36
N TYR A 121 20.43 -33.08 -20.93
CA TYR A 121 19.40 -32.05 -20.78
C TYR A 121 18.94 -31.92 -19.33
N SER A 122 18.70 -33.04 -18.65
CA SER A 122 18.34 -33.08 -17.23
C SER A 122 19.38 -32.38 -16.36
N ASN A 123 20.66 -32.69 -16.55
CA ASN A 123 21.74 -32.05 -15.80
C ASN A 123 21.82 -30.54 -16.06
N GLN A 124 21.60 -30.11 -17.30
CA GLN A 124 21.55 -28.69 -17.64
C GLN A 124 20.37 -27.97 -16.98
N LEU A 125 19.21 -28.63 -16.91
CA LEU A 125 18.00 -28.09 -16.29
C LEU A 125 18.18 -27.95 -14.77
N VAL A 126 18.81 -28.94 -14.14
CA VAL A 126 19.19 -28.89 -12.71
C VAL A 126 20.19 -27.75 -12.45
N ALA A 127 21.20 -27.58 -13.31
CA ALA A 127 22.18 -26.50 -13.17
C ALA A 127 21.52 -25.11 -13.28
N ARG A 128 20.68 -24.89 -14.30
CA ARG A 128 19.93 -23.65 -14.48
C ARG A 128 18.95 -23.38 -13.33
N SER A 129 18.33 -24.42 -12.78
CA SER A 129 17.43 -24.31 -11.63
C SER A 129 18.20 -23.82 -10.39
N LYS A 130 19.37 -24.41 -10.11
CA LYS A 130 20.24 -23.98 -9.01
C LYS A 130 20.74 -22.54 -9.18
N GLU A 131 21.17 -22.17 -10.39
CA GLU A 131 21.56 -20.81 -10.75
C GLU A 131 20.43 -19.80 -10.45
N LYS A 132 19.23 -20.05 -10.98
CA LYS A 132 18.06 -19.18 -10.75
C LYS A 132 17.67 -19.09 -9.28
N SER A 133 17.76 -20.20 -8.54
CA SER A 133 17.49 -20.19 -7.10
C SER A 133 18.48 -19.30 -6.34
N LYS A 134 19.77 -19.33 -6.69
CA LYS A 134 20.77 -18.41 -6.12
C LYS A 134 20.45 -16.96 -6.45
N GLN A 135 20.12 -16.66 -7.70
CA GLN A 135 19.75 -15.31 -8.13
C GLN A 135 18.53 -14.79 -7.35
N LEU A 136 17.47 -15.60 -7.23
CA LEU A 136 16.27 -15.24 -6.45
C LEU A 136 16.59 -15.00 -4.98
N LYS A 137 17.48 -15.80 -4.38
CA LYS A 137 17.94 -15.58 -3.01
C LYS A 137 18.71 -14.26 -2.86
N SER A 138 19.57 -13.93 -3.82
CA SER A 138 20.33 -12.66 -3.81
C SER A 138 19.48 -11.41 -4.10
N THR A 139 18.44 -11.52 -4.93
CA THR A 139 17.55 -10.39 -5.21
C THR A 139 16.50 -10.21 -4.12
N ALA A 140 16.07 -11.29 -3.46
CA ALA A 140 15.23 -11.21 -2.26
C ALA A 140 15.98 -10.57 -1.07
N THR A 141 17.30 -10.54 -1.11
CA THR A 141 18.13 -9.81 -0.14
C THR A 141 18.45 -8.38 -0.58
N ILE A 142 17.48 -7.64 -1.13
CA ILE A 142 17.50 -6.18 -0.89
C ILE A 142 17.65 -6.05 0.62
N SER A 143 18.82 -5.59 1.04
CA SER A 143 19.29 -5.85 2.39
C SER A 143 18.29 -5.25 3.37
N VAL A 144 17.96 -5.99 4.43
CA VAL A 144 17.14 -5.49 5.53
C VAL A 144 17.71 -4.15 6.04
N GLU A 145 19.03 -3.96 5.92
CA GLU A 145 19.72 -2.71 6.23
C GLU A 145 19.37 -1.56 5.28
N GLU A 146 19.27 -1.81 3.97
CA GLU A 146 18.86 -0.79 2.99
C GLU A 146 17.42 -0.36 3.23
N HIS A 147 16.53 -1.32 3.46
CA HIS A 147 15.13 -1.03 3.82
C HIS A 147 15.05 -0.22 5.13
N ALA A 148 15.83 -0.60 6.16
CA ALA A 148 15.90 0.14 7.41
C ALA A 148 16.41 1.58 7.23
N ARG A 149 17.41 1.80 6.36
CA ARG A 149 17.93 3.14 6.04
C ARG A 149 16.86 4.00 5.38
N VAL A 150 16.17 3.48 4.36
CA VAL A 150 15.11 4.22 3.65
C VAL A 150 13.97 4.59 4.60
N VAL A 151 13.53 3.66 5.45
CA VAL A 151 12.48 3.93 6.44
C VAL A 151 12.90 5.02 7.43
N LYS A 152 14.15 4.97 7.91
CA LYS A 152 14.68 5.99 8.83
C LYS A 152 14.72 7.37 8.17
N GLU A 153 15.24 7.46 6.95
CA GLU A 153 15.32 8.73 6.20
C GLU A 153 13.92 9.32 5.91
N LEU A 154 12.95 8.48 5.53
CA LEU A 154 11.57 8.89 5.34
C LEU A 154 10.94 9.46 6.61
N ASN A 155 11.18 8.80 7.74
CA ASN A 155 10.67 9.27 9.03
C ASN A 155 11.30 10.60 9.44
N GLU A 156 12.60 10.79 9.23
CA GLU A 156 13.30 12.04 9.51
C GLU A 156 12.78 13.19 8.63
N LYS A 157 12.59 12.95 7.32
CA LYS A 157 12.01 13.93 6.40
C LYS A 157 10.59 14.33 6.81
N ASN A 158 9.75 13.35 7.13
CA ASN A 158 8.38 13.60 7.56
C ASN A 158 8.34 14.40 8.87
N ALA A 159 9.19 14.06 9.85
CA ALA A 159 9.29 14.82 11.09
C ALA A 159 9.72 16.28 10.86
N ALA A 160 10.67 16.53 9.95
CA ALA A 160 11.11 17.87 9.61
C ALA A 160 10.00 18.69 8.91
N GLU A 161 9.24 18.07 8.02
CA GLU A 161 8.11 18.70 7.34
C GLU A 161 6.98 19.07 8.32
N ILE A 162 6.63 18.16 9.23
CA ILE A 162 5.63 18.42 10.28
C ILE A 162 6.05 19.64 11.14
N ARG A 163 7.33 19.73 11.52
CA ARG A 163 7.83 20.89 12.28
C ARG A 163 7.69 22.20 11.52
N LYS A 164 8.08 22.23 10.23
CA LYS A 164 7.93 23.43 9.38
C LYS A 164 6.45 23.84 9.25
N LEU A 165 5.54 22.89 9.10
CA LEU A 165 4.11 23.18 9.06
C LEU A 165 3.60 23.71 10.39
N GLN A 166 4.07 23.19 11.52
CA GLN A 166 3.72 23.71 12.84
C GLN A 166 4.24 25.13 13.07
N GLU A 167 5.49 25.41 12.67
CA GLU A 167 6.09 26.75 12.78
C GLU A 167 5.33 27.79 11.94
N THR A 168 5.01 27.46 10.69
CA THR A 168 4.25 28.36 9.81
C THR A 168 2.83 28.60 10.32
N LYS A 169 2.14 27.55 10.78
CA LYS A 169 0.82 27.67 11.43
C LYS A 169 0.86 28.58 12.65
N ASN A 170 1.85 28.40 13.53
CA ASN A 170 1.97 29.20 14.76
C ASN A 170 2.29 30.66 14.45
N LYS A 171 3.14 30.91 13.45
CA LYS A 171 3.44 32.27 12.98
C LYS A 171 2.19 32.96 12.45
N ALA A 172 1.42 32.31 11.57
CA ALA A 172 0.19 32.85 11.01
C ALA A 172 -0.86 33.14 12.11
N LEU A 173 -1.01 32.24 13.09
CA LEU A 173 -1.92 32.45 14.22
C LEU A 173 -1.51 33.66 15.07
N LYS A 174 -0.21 33.88 15.27
CA LYS A 174 0.27 35.05 16.00
C LYS A 174 -0.03 36.34 15.23
N GLU A 175 0.29 36.40 13.94
CA GLU A 175 -0.01 37.56 13.10
C GLU A 175 -1.50 37.86 13.05
N GLN A 176 -2.35 36.83 13.02
CA GLN A 176 -3.81 36.98 13.08
C GLN A 176 -4.27 37.60 14.41
N ARG A 177 -3.71 37.17 15.54
CA ARG A 177 -4.02 37.75 16.87
C ARG A 177 -3.57 39.21 16.95
N ASP A 178 -2.33 39.50 16.53
CA ASP A 178 -1.79 40.86 16.56
C ASP A 178 -2.64 41.81 15.69
N ALA A 179 -3.11 41.35 14.52
CA ALA A 179 -4.01 42.11 13.66
C ALA A 179 -5.40 42.31 14.29
N HIS A 180 -5.94 41.27 14.92
CA HIS A 180 -7.22 41.35 15.63
C HIS A 180 -7.17 42.36 16.77
N ASP A 181 -6.15 42.29 17.64
CA ASP A 181 -5.99 43.20 18.79
C ASP A 181 -5.84 44.66 18.33
N LYS A 182 -5.12 44.87 17.21
CA LYS A 182 -4.98 46.20 16.60
C LYS A 182 -6.31 46.75 16.09
N LEU A 183 -7.14 45.91 15.48
CA LEU A 183 -8.46 46.30 15.00
C LEU A 183 -9.42 46.56 16.16
N GLU A 184 -9.40 45.73 17.19
CA GLU A 184 -10.22 45.91 18.39
C GLU A 184 -9.90 47.24 19.09
N LYS A 185 -8.61 47.59 19.21
CA LYS A 185 -8.21 48.88 19.76
C LYS A 185 -8.77 50.06 18.94
N LYS A 186 -8.62 50.01 17.61
CA LYS A 186 -9.14 51.06 16.72
C LYS A 186 -10.66 51.20 16.80
N LEU A 187 -11.37 50.09 16.94
CA LEU A 187 -12.81 50.09 17.10
C LEU A 187 -13.22 50.82 18.38
N LYS A 188 -12.57 50.47 19.51
CA LYS A 188 -12.78 51.17 20.79
C LYS A 188 -12.47 52.65 20.67
N ASP A 189 -11.34 53.04 20.08
CA ASP A 189 -10.95 54.44 19.92
C ASP A 189 -11.99 55.22 19.08
N SER A 190 -12.48 54.62 17.99
CA SER A 190 -13.54 55.19 17.14
C SER A 190 -14.86 55.36 17.89
N ASP A 191 -15.27 54.36 18.68
CA ASP A 191 -16.50 54.44 19.48
C ASP A 191 -16.43 55.59 20.51
N HIS A 192 -15.30 55.76 21.19
CA HIS A 192 -15.09 56.90 22.09
C HIS A 192 -15.19 58.24 21.35
N GLN A 193 -14.56 58.35 20.18
CA GLN A 193 -14.62 59.56 19.36
C GLN A 193 -16.05 59.90 18.91
N MET A 194 -16.85 58.88 18.56
CA MET A 194 -18.25 59.08 18.20
C MET A 194 -19.07 59.55 19.40
N VAL A 195 -18.90 58.91 20.56
CA VAL A 195 -19.60 59.29 21.79
C VAL A 195 -19.32 60.74 22.15
N ASP A 196 -18.06 61.19 22.07
CA ASP A 196 -17.70 62.58 22.35
C ASP A 196 -18.23 63.55 21.29
N SER A 197 -18.28 63.14 20.02
CA SER A 197 -18.90 63.92 18.96
C SER A 197 -20.40 64.08 19.17
N MET A 198 -21.10 63.01 19.59
CA MET A 198 -22.52 63.08 19.94
C MET A 198 -22.78 64.00 21.12
N LYS A 199 -21.94 63.97 22.16
CA LYS A 199 -22.05 64.90 23.30
C LYS A 199 -21.95 66.35 22.84
N ARG A 200 -20.95 66.67 21.99
CA ARG A 200 -20.78 68.02 21.43
C ARG A 200 -21.98 68.45 20.60
N ILE A 201 -22.49 67.58 19.72
CA ILE A 201 -23.68 67.87 18.91
C ILE A 201 -24.88 68.16 19.83
N LYS A 202 -25.11 67.34 20.86
CA LYS A 202 -26.20 67.57 21.83
C LYS A 202 -26.07 68.92 22.54
N SER A 203 -24.86 69.32 22.94
CA SER A 203 -24.61 70.63 23.55
C SER A 203 -24.93 71.77 22.58
N LEU A 204 -24.45 71.69 21.34
CA LEU A 204 -24.74 72.71 20.31
C LEU A 204 -26.23 72.77 19.96
N SER A 205 -26.92 71.64 19.93
CA SER A 205 -28.37 71.59 19.71
C SER A 205 -29.20 72.17 20.85
N ALA A 206 -28.64 72.27 22.06
CA ALA A 206 -29.31 72.89 23.21
C ALA A 206 -29.13 74.41 23.26
N GLU A 207 -28.17 74.97 22.50
CA GLU A 207 -27.89 76.41 22.42
C GLU A 207 -28.69 77.12 21.31
N LEU A 208 -29.36 76.37 20.43
CA LEU A 208 -30.25 76.86 19.37
C LEU A 208 -31.72 76.84 19.82
#